data_AF-A0A101P224-F1
#
_entry.id   AF-A0A101P224-F1
#
_cell.length_a   1.000
_cell.length_b   1.000
_cell.length_c   1.000
_cell.angle_alpha   90.00
_cell.angle_beta   90.00
_cell.angle_gamma   90.00
#
_symmetry.space_group_name_H-M   'P 1'
#
loop_
_entity.id
_entity.type
_entity.pdbx_description
1 polymer ?
#
loop_
_entity_poly.entity_id
_entity_poly.type
_entity_poly.pdbx_seq_one_letter_code
_entity_poly.pdbx_strand_id
1 'polypeptide(L)'
;MIRTALALLCSSTAGAALAAGLGLPIAVAHHIRPDSTFTVLERYRAAFVPSRWCEQPRVVPTPADAATHPFTAEERHALAGFRAQQACGTPETVVRRLDPLAGS
;
A
#
# COMPACT_ATOMS: atom_id res chain seq x y z
N MET A 1 9.72 -10.73 8.60
CA MET A 1 10.48 -9.76 7.77
C MET A 1 9.51 -9.02 6.86
N ILE A 2 9.22 -7.75 7.13
CA ILE A 2 8.42 -6.91 6.22
C ILE A 2 9.32 -6.62 5.01
N ARG A 3 9.19 -7.41 3.94
CA ARG A 3 9.78 -7.06 2.64
C ARG A 3 9.07 -5.79 2.18
N THR A 4 9.82 -4.74 1.86
CA THR A 4 9.31 -3.52 1.25
C THR A 4 8.37 -3.89 0.10
N ALA A 5 7.07 -3.77 0.34
CA ALA A 5 6.06 -4.19 -0.63
C ALA A 5 5.95 -3.09 -1.67
N LEU A 6 6.68 -3.24 -2.78
CA LEU A 6 6.49 -2.38 -3.94
C LEU A 6 5.08 -2.63 -4.49
N ALA A 7 4.21 -1.64 -4.38
CA ALA A 7 2.87 -1.67 -4.96
C ALA A 7 2.67 -0.45 -5.88
N LEU A 8 2.00 -0.65 -7.02
CA LEU A 8 1.69 0.44 -7.95
C LEU A 8 0.33 1.06 -7.61
N LEU A 9 0.30 2.36 -7.31
CA LEU A 9 -0.93 3.11 -7.12
C LEU A 9 -1.60 3.36 -8.49
N CYS A 10 -2.81 2.84 -8.68
CA CYS A 10 -3.53 2.88 -9.95
C CYS A 10 -4.91 3.53 -9.80
N SER A 11 -5.25 4.45 -10.71
CA SER A 11 -6.59 5.05 -10.85
C SER A 11 -7.24 4.80 -12.24
N SER A 12 -6.53 4.06 -13.10
CA SER A 12 -6.91 3.81 -14.49
C SER A 12 -6.60 2.37 -14.92
N THR A 13 -7.28 1.92 -15.98
CA THR A 13 -7.10 0.58 -16.57
C THR A 13 -5.71 0.41 -17.21
N ALA A 14 -5.13 1.50 -17.74
CA ALA A 14 -3.78 1.49 -18.29
C ALA A 14 -2.73 1.21 -17.19
N GLY A 15 -2.85 1.88 -16.03
CA GLY A 15 -1.98 1.60 -14.88
C GLY A 15 -2.16 0.18 -14.33
N ALA A 16 -3.41 -0.30 -14.27
CA ALA A 16 -3.70 -1.68 -13.89
C ALA A 16 -3.05 -2.70 -14.83
N ALA A 17 -3.12 -2.48 -16.14
CA ALA A 17 -2.49 -3.37 -17.13
C ALA A 17 -0.96 -3.35 -17.01
N LEU A 18 -0.36 -2.19 -16.73
CA LEU A 18 1.09 -2.08 -16.49
C LEU A 18 1.52 -2.86 -15.25
N ALA A 19 0.84 -2.67 -14.11
CA ALA A 19 1.14 -3.41 -12.89
C ALA A 19 0.97 -4.92 -13.07
N ALA A 20 -0.07 -5.33 -13.80
CA ALA A 20 -0.35 -6.72 -14.12
C ALA A 20 0.77 -7.36 -14.96
N GLY A 21 1.25 -6.66 -16.00
CA GLY A 21 2.37 -7.14 -16.83
C GLY A 21 3.71 -7.22 -16.09
N LEU A 22 3.90 -6.39 -15.05
CA LEU A 22 5.05 -6.46 -14.16
C LEU A 22 4.87 -7.47 -13.01
N GLY A 23 3.68 -8.06 -12.87
CA GLY A 23 3.32 -8.94 -11.76
C GLY A 23 3.43 -8.27 -10.38
N LEU A 24 3.17 -6.97 -10.30
CA LEU A 24 3.23 -6.19 -9.06
C LEU A 24 1.87 -6.17 -8.35
N PRO A 25 1.86 -6.08 -7.00
CA PRO A 25 0.67 -5.68 -6.27
C PRO A 25 0.16 -4.30 -6.72
N ILE A 26 -1.15 -4.10 -6.66
CA ILE A 26 -1.76 -2.78 -6.92
C ILE A 26 -2.44 -2.21 -5.69
N ALA A 27 -2.40 -0.88 -5.55
CA ALA A 27 -3.29 -0.13 -4.67
C ALA A 27 -4.24 0.69 -5.56
N VAL A 28 -5.55 0.55 -5.38
CA VAL A 28 -6.54 1.30 -6.18
C VAL A 28 -6.83 2.62 -5.49
N ALA A 29 -6.62 3.74 -6.20
CA ALA A 29 -6.95 5.07 -5.71
C ALA A 29 -8.45 5.36 -5.85
N HIS A 30 -9.29 4.62 -5.11
CA HIS A 30 -10.75 4.69 -5.23
C HIS A 30 -11.30 6.11 -4.96
N HIS A 31 -10.62 6.88 -4.12
CA HIS A 31 -11.00 8.24 -3.74
C HIS A 31 -10.85 9.27 -4.86
N ILE A 32 -10.06 8.97 -5.90
CA ILE A 32 -9.87 9.85 -7.07
C ILE A 32 -10.97 9.62 -8.11
N ARG A 33 -11.40 8.36 -8.30
CA ARG A 33 -12.42 7.94 -9.28
C ARG A 33 -13.16 6.68 -8.80
N PRO A 34 -14.24 6.82 -7.99
CA PRO A 34 -14.91 5.68 -7.37
C PRO A 34 -15.51 4.72 -8.40
N ASP A 35 -16.10 5.23 -9.47
CA ASP A 35 -16.81 4.45 -10.52
C ASP A 35 -15.88 3.55 -11.33
N SER A 36 -14.57 3.73 -11.23
CA SER A 36 -13.59 3.01 -12.05
C SER A 36 -12.93 1.82 -11.35
N THR A 37 -13.17 1.66 -10.05
CA THR A 37 -12.50 0.65 -9.21
C THR A 37 -12.69 -0.75 -9.77
N PHE A 38 -13.93 -1.10 -10.15
CA PHE A 38 -14.23 -2.43 -10.68
C PHE A 38 -13.49 -2.70 -12.00
N THR A 39 -13.54 -1.76 -12.94
CA THR A 39 -12.88 -1.88 -14.26
C THR A 39 -11.35 -1.96 -14.13
N VAL A 40 -10.77 -1.25 -13.17
CA VAL A 40 -9.32 -1.32 -12.86
C VAL A 40 -8.96 -2.72 -12.34
N LEU A 41 -9.75 -3.26 -11.40
CA LEU A 41 -9.52 -4.58 -10.82
C LEU A 41 -9.69 -5.72 -11.84
N GLU A 42 -10.75 -5.66 -12.64
CA GLU A 42 -11.00 -6.57 -13.76
C GLU A 42 -9.79 -6.59 -14.71
N ARG A 43 -9.36 -5.40 -15.16
CA ARG A 43 -8.23 -5.29 -16.08
C ARG A 43 -6.93 -5.82 -15.48
N TYR A 44 -6.67 -5.53 -14.21
CA TYR A 44 -5.48 -6.02 -13.51
C TYR A 44 -5.46 -7.54 -13.42
N ARG A 45 -6.57 -8.16 -12.97
CA ARG A 45 -6.67 -9.61 -12.84
C ARG A 45 -6.56 -10.32 -14.18
N ALA A 46 -7.22 -9.79 -15.22
CA ALA A 46 -7.23 -10.38 -16.56
C ALA A 46 -5.85 -10.36 -17.24
N ALA A 47 -5.01 -9.36 -16.96
CA ALA A 47 -3.72 -9.19 -17.61
C ALA A 47 -2.53 -9.66 -16.75
N PHE A 48 -2.79 -10.28 -15.59
CA PHE A 48 -1.75 -10.55 -14.59
C PHE A 48 -0.76 -11.63 -15.06
N VAL A 49 0.52 -11.31 -14.96
CA VAL A 49 1.62 -12.24 -15.21
C VAL A 49 2.38 -12.46 -13.89
N PRO A 50 2.52 -13.71 -13.41
CA PRO A 50 3.28 -14.01 -12.20
C PRO A 50 4.73 -13.49 -12.26
N SER A 51 5.25 -13.07 -11.12
CA SER A 51 6.59 -12.49 -11.00
C SER A 51 7.26 -12.85 -9.67
N ARG A 52 8.51 -12.41 -9.50
CA ARG A 52 9.22 -12.49 -8.21
C ARG A 52 8.53 -11.75 -7.06
N TRP A 53 7.63 -10.81 -7.37
CA TRP A 53 6.91 -10.03 -6.36
C TRP A 53 5.61 -10.72 -5.94
N CYS A 54 4.89 -11.33 -6.87
CA CYS A 54 3.62 -11.99 -6.63
C CYS A 54 3.38 -13.14 -7.62
N GLU A 55 3.04 -14.31 -7.09
CA GLU A 55 2.64 -15.48 -7.90
C GLU A 55 1.18 -15.42 -8.38
N GLN A 56 0.36 -14.60 -7.71
CA GLN A 56 -1.06 -14.41 -8.00
C GLN A 56 -1.41 -12.92 -7.90
N PRO A 57 -2.49 -12.45 -8.55
CA PRO A 57 -2.92 -11.06 -8.46
C PRO A 57 -3.12 -10.64 -7.00
N ARG A 58 -2.43 -9.58 -6.55
CA ARG A 58 -2.58 -9.03 -5.19
C ARG A 58 -3.02 -7.58 -5.21
N VAL A 59 -4.04 -7.29 -4.41
CA VAL A 59 -4.57 -5.94 -4.23
C VAL A 59 -4.31 -5.54 -2.78
N VAL A 60 -3.74 -4.35 -2.58
CA VAL A 60 -3.55 -3.78 -1.24
C VAL A 60 -4.93 -3.47 -0.65
N PRO A 61 -5.21 -3.87 0.60
CA PRO A 61 -6.49 -3.60 1.25
C PRO A 61 -6.77 -2.11 1.34
N THR A 62 -8.05 -1.73 1.30
CA THR A 62 -8.43 -0.33 1.55
C THR A 62 -8.20 0.04 3.02
N PRO A 63 -8.11 1.33 3.38
CA PRO A 63 -8.02 1.73 4.78
C PRO A 63 -9.18 1.19 5.64
N ALA A 64 -10.38 1.09 5.06
CA ALA A 64 -11.55 0.52 5.73
C ALA A 64 -11.38 -0.98 5.98
N ASP A 65 -10.92 -1.74 4.98
CA ASP A 65 -10.65 -3.18 5.13
C ASP A 65 -9.51 -3.45 6.12
N ALA A 66 -8.48 -2.61 6.12
CA ALA A 66 -7.37 -2.71 7.05
C ALA A 66 -7.80 -2.42 8.50
N ALA A 67 -8.77 -1.51 8.70
CA ALA A 67 -9.28 -1.17 10.03
C ALA A 67 -10.11 -2.28 10.67
N THR A 68 -10.72 -3.15 9.86
CA THR A 68 -11.51 -4.31 10.35
C THR A 68 -10.65 -5.56 10.58
N HIS A 69 -9.37 -5.54 10.17
CA HIS A 69 -8.49 -6.68 10.31
C HIS A 69 -8.03 -6.88 11.78
N PRO A 70 -8.25 -8.07 12.39
CA PRO A 70 -7.80 -8.35 13.74
C PRO A 70 -6.29 -8.60 13.75
N PHE A 71 -5.51 -7.58 14.08
CA PHE A 71 -4.06 -7.71 14.19
C PHE A 71 -3.66 -8.62 15.37
N THR A 72 -2.81 -9.60 15.08
CA THR A 72 -2.17 -10.44 16.09
C THR A 72 -1.23 -9.62 16.98
N ALA A 73 -0.77 -10.19 18.10
CA ALA A 73 0.20 -9.53 18.97
C ALA A 73 1.54 -9.26 18.26
N GLU A 74 1.98 -10.21 17.42
CA GLU A 74 3.21 -10.12 16.64
C GLU A 74 3.14 -9.01 15.58
N GLU A 75 2.05 -8.94 14.82
CA GLU A 75 1.85 -7.89 13.82
C GLU A 75 1.74 -6.51 14.44
N ARG A 76 1.09 -6.40 15.61
CA ARG A 76 1.05 -5.14 16.38
C ARG A 76 2.45 -4.69 16.81
N HIS A 77 3.29 -5.63 17.24
CA HIS A 77 4.66 -5.33 17.62
C HIS A 77 5.49 -4.87 16.43
N ALA A 78 5.41 -5.57 15.29
CA ALA A 78 6.08 -5.18 14.05
C ALA A 78 5.62 -3.79 13.54
N LEU A 79 4.31 -3.53 13.59
CA LEU A 79 3.73 -2.24 13.20
C LEU A 79 4.16 -1.11 14.15
N ALA A 80 4.28 -1.38 15.46
CA ALA A 80 4.76 -0.40 16.42
C ALA A 80 6.19 0.04 16.10
N GLY A 81 7.08 -0.90 15.73
CA GLY A 81 8.44 -0.59 15.28
C GLY A 81 8.47 0.30 14.03
N PHE A 82 7.62 0.01 13.04
CA PHE A 82 7.49 0.84 11.83
C PHE A 82 6.94 2.24 12.14
N ARG A 83 5.85 2.33 12.93
CA ARG A 83 5.23 3.60 13.34
C ARG A 83 6.15 4.47 14.18
N ALA A 84 7.06 3.88 14.96
CA ALA A 84 8.03 4.62 15.75
C ALA A 84 9.00 5.44 14.89
N GLN A 85 9.21 5.03 13.63
CA GLN A 85 10.05 5.73 12.65
C GLN A 85 9.29 6.81 11.86
N GLN A 86 7.98 6.94 12.05
CA GLN A 86 7.15 7.89 11.32
C GLN A 86 6.82 9.13 12.17
N ALA A 87 6.97 10.31 11.58
CA ALA A 87 6.49 11.57 12.13
C ALA A 87 5.13 11.90 11.48
N CYS A 88 4.04 11.57 12.17
CA CYS A 88 2.68 11.83 11.70
C CYS A 88 1.88 12.57 12.77
N GLY A 89 1.18 13.64 12.39
CA GLY A 89 0.39 14.46 13.31
C GLY A 89 0.36 15.92 12.90
N THR A 90 0.15 16.81 13.87
CA THR A 90 0.21 18.26 13.66
C THR A 90 1.62 18.71 13.26
N PRO A 91 1.78 19.90 12.66
CA PRO A 91 3.11 20.45 12.33
C PRO A 91 4.08 20.42 13.52
N GLU A 92 3.62 20.74 14.73
CA GLU A 92 4.42 20.73 15.95
C GLU A 92 4.87 19.31 16.33
N THR A 93 3.99 18.32 16.13
CA THR A 93 4.30 16.90 16.38
C THR A 93 5.35 16.39 15.40
N VAL A 94 5.28 16.84 14.14
CA VAL A 94 6.24 16.46 13.11
C VAL A 94 7.60 17.08 13.39
N VAL A 95 7.67 18.38 13.63
CA VAL A 95 8.92 19.10 13.95
C VAL A 95 9.61 18.46 15.15
N ARG A 96 8.89 18.25 16.26
CA ARG A 96 9.44 17.61 17.47
C ARG A 96 10.07 16.23 17.22
N ARG A 97 9.51 15.46 16.27
CA ARG A 97 10.02 14.11 15.95
C ARG A 97 11.18 14.12 14.96
N LEU A 98 11.28 15.14 14.12
CA LEU A 98 12.35 15.28 13.13
C LEU A 98 13.58 16.01 13.68
N ASP A 99 13.41 16.86 14.69
CA ASP A 99 14.48 17.67 15.28
C ASP A 99 15.70 16.84 15.74
N PRO A 100 15.53 15.68 16.42
CA PRO A 100 16.66 14.83 16.81
C PRO A 100 17.35 14.12 15.63
N LEU A 101 16.73 14.09 14.44
CA LEU A 101 17.23 13.41 13.24
C LEU A 101 17.98 14.36 12.28
N ALA A 102 17.78 15.67 12.42
CA ALA A 102 18.39 16.70 11.58
C ALA A 102 19.74 17.20 12.11
N GLY A 103 20.15 16.77 13.31
CA GLY A 103 21.34 17.24 14.02
C GLY A 103 22.53 16.28 14.06
N SER A 104 22.64 15.31 13.13
CA SER A 104 23.77 14.38 13.01
C SER A 104 24.51 14.53 11.69
#